data_AF-A0A960MSG6-F1
#
_entry.id   AF-A0A960MSG6-F1
#
_cell.length_a   1.000
_cell.length_b   1.000
_cell.length_c   1.000
_cell.angle_alpha   90.00
_cell.angle_beta   90.00
_cell.angle_gamma   90.00
#
_symmetry.space_group_name_H-M   'P 1'
#
loop_
_entity.id
_entity.type
_entity.pdbx_description
1 polymer ?
#
loop_
_entity_poly.entity_id
_entity_poly.type
_entity_poly.pdbx_seq_one_letter_code
_entity_poly.pdbx_strand_id
1 'polypeptide(L)'
;MPIPYQIYPQHRLVYVRGSGTLRLSEVTDHFARLAVDPAYQAPMLKLVDYRTVNMGELTFAEIRRVATVKEGLMKAFEGERTAFIVDSDLNFGLGRQHQSLMSETNIDVNVFRNFEDAVRWLGLEDLTEQALVSDWAQDDTPSL
;
A
#
# COMPACT_ATOMS: atom_id res chain seq x y z
N MET A 1 -8.43 7.59 -10.88
CA MET A 1 -7.94 8.61 -9.93
C MET A 1 -6.60 8.15 -9.38
N PRO A 2 -5.65 9.05 -9.12
CA PRO A 2 -4.39 8.65 -8.52
C PRO A 2 -4.62 8.14 -7.10
N ILE A 3 -3.99 7.02 -6.74
CA ILE A 3 -3.98 6.52 -5.36
C ILE A 3 -3.07 7.46 -4.55
N PRO A 4 -3.59 8.20 -3.56
CA PRO A 4 -2.78 9.14 -2.82
C PRO A 4 -1.90 8.39 -1.81
N TYR A 5 -0.72 8.94 -1.56
CA TYR A 5 0.24 8.41 -0.59
C TYR A 5 1.03 9.54 0.04
N GLN A 6 1.54 9.28 1.23
CA GLN A 6 2.48 10.14 1.94
C GLN A 6 3.68 9.30 2.37
N ILE A 7 4.87 9.90 2.30
CA ILE A 7 6.10 9.27 2.74
C ILE A 7 6.50 9.93 4.05
N TYR A 8 6.74 9.11 5.07
CA TYR A 8 7.22 9.50 6.40
C TYR A 8 8.65 8.98 6.55
N PRO A 9 9.67 9.78 6.18
CA PRO A 9 11.07 9.35 6.20
C PRO A 9 11.54 8.90 7.58
N GLN A 10 11.04 9.53 8.65
CA GLN A 10 11.36 9.20 10.04
C GLN A 10 10.96 7.77 10.43
N HIS A 11 9.96 7.20 9.76
CA HIS A 11 9.51 5.81 9.97
C HIS A 11 9.90 4.89 8.81
N ARG A 12 10.59 5.41 7.78
CA ARG A 12 10.81 4.75 6.48
C ARG A 12 9.51 4.15 5.94
N LEU A 13 8.40 4.89 6.09
CA LEU A 13 7.05 4.41 5.84
C LEU A 13 6.41 5.14 4.66
N VAL A 14 5.85 4.39 3.73
CA VAL A 14 4.86 4.90 2.78
C VAL A 14 3.49 4.56 3.31
N TYR A 15 2.67 5.56 3.60
CA TYR A 15 1.26 5.37 3.92
C TYR A 15 0.42 5.65 2.67
N VAL A 16 -0.45 4.72 2.32
CA VAL A 16 -1.33 4.81 1.15
C VAL A 16 -2.76 4.73 1.63
N ARG A 17 -3.61 5.65 1.18
CA ARG A 17 -5.03 5.66 1.54
C ARG A 17 -5.90 5.63 0.29
N GLY A 18 -6.48 4.47 0.02
CA GLY A 18 -7.39 4.30 -1.11
C GLY A 18 -8.85 4.54 -0.70
N SER A 19 -9.67 4.94 -1.66
CA SER A 19 -11.14 5.00 -1.51
C SER A 19 -11.83 4.73 -2.84
N GLY A 20 -13.04 4.16 -2.80
CA GLY A 20 -13.85 3.89 -3.99
C GLY A 20 -13.41 2.64 -4.76
N THR A 21 -13.82 2.53 -6.02
CA THR A 21 -13.46 1.36 -6.87
C THR A 21 -12.01 1.44 -7.31
N LEU A 22 -11.23 0.39 -7.05
CA LEU A 22 -9.85 0.26 -7.49
C LEU A 22 -9.77 -0.30 -8.92
N ARG A 23 -9.01 0.35 -9.79
CA ARG A 23 -8.74 -0.11 -11.16
C ARG A 23 -7.28 -0.52 -11.33
N LEU A 24 -7.02 -1.43 -12.27
CA LEU A 24 -5.66 -1.89 -12.59
C LEU A 24 -4.72 -0.71 -12.89
N SER A 25 -5.16 0.22 -13.73
CA SER A 25 -4.34 1.37 -14.14
C SER A 25 -3.91 2.23 -12.95
N GLU A 26 -4.79 2.42 -11.97
CA GLU A 26 -4.50 3.24 -10.78
C GLU A 26 -3.41 2.61 -9.91
N VAL A 27 -3.42 1.27 -9.80
CA VAL A 27 -2.39 0.52 -9.08
C VAL A 27 -1.05 0.57 -9.83
N THR A 28 -1.05 0.39 -11.14
CA THR A 28 0.19 0.45 -11.94
C THR A 28 0.78 1.86 -11.98
N ASP A 29 -0.06 2.88 -12.08
CA ASP A 29 0.34 4.29 -12.04
C ASP A 29 0.88 4.67 -10.66
N HIS A 30 0.31 4.11 -9.58
CA HIS A 30 0.84 4.24 -8.23
C HIS A 30 2.27 3.67 -8.11
N PHE A 31 2.51 2.46 -8.63
CA PHE A 31 3.86 1.90 -8.62
C PHE A 31 4.85 2.74 -9.44
N ALA A 32 4.44 3.19 -10.63
CA ALA A 32 5.30 4.01 -11.49
C ALA A 32 5.68 5.33 -10.80
N ARG A 33 4.71 6.03 -10.17
CA ARG A 33 4.97 7.27 -9.42
C ARG A 33 5.88 7.02 -8.23
N LEU A 34 5.61 6.01 -7.40
CA LEU A 34 6.38 5.75 -6.19
C LEU A 34 7.82 5.31 -6.52
N ALA A 35 8.03 4.55 -7.60
CA ALA A 35 9.36 4.08 -8.01
C ALA A 35 10.33 5.19 -8.43
N VAL A 36 9.81 6.37 -8.77
CA VAL A 36 10.60 7.55 -9.16
C VAL A 36 10.50 8.70 -8.16
N ASP A 37 9.78 8.52 -7.05
CA ASP A 37 9.67 9.54 -6.01
C ASP A 37 11.01 9.65 -5.26
N PRO A 38 11.67 10.82 -5.25
CA PRO A 38 12.96 11.00 -4.59
C PRO A 38 12.88 10.82 -3.06
N ALA A 39 11.72 10.95 -2.43
CA ALA A 39 11.52 10.69 -1.01
C ALA A 39 11.43 9.19 -0.71
N TYR A 40 11.14 8.33 -1.71
CA TYR A 40 11.19 6.89 -1.54
C TYR A 40 12.64 6.38 -1.57
N GLN A 41 13.11 5.81 -0.46
CA GLN A 41 14.48 5.33 -0.29
C GLN A 41 14.49 3.88 0.23
N ALA A 42 14.64 2.92 -0.69
CA ALA A 42 14.58 1.50 -0.37
C ALA A 42 15.63 1.07 0.70
N PRO A 43 15.32 0.08 1.57
CA PRO A 43 13.99 -0.49 1.78
C PRO A 43 13.05 0.45 2.54
N MET A 44 11.76 0.42 2.25
CA MET A 44 10.73 1.10 3.02
C MET A 44 9.60 0.15 3.40
N LEU A 45 8.98 0.43 4.54
CA LEU A 45 7.72 -0.15 4.95
C LEU A 45 6.59 0.50 4.15
N LYS A 46 5.53 -0.23 3.90
CA LYS A 46 4.36 0.30 3.21
C LYS A 46 3.09 -0.14 3.93
N LEU A 47 2.29 0.83 4.34
CA LEU A 47 0.99 0.59 4.94
C LEU A 47 -0.10 1.07 3.98
N VAL A 48 -0.95 0.14 3.55
CA VAL A 48 -1.99 0.38 2.55
C VAL A 48 -3.35 0.24 3.19
N ASP A 49 -4.03 1.35 3.41
CA ASP A 49 -5.39 1.38 3.95
C ASP A 49 -6.43 1.38 2.82
N TYR A 50 -7.01 0.20 2.59
CA TYR A 50 -8.03 -0.09 1.59
C TYR A 50 -9.36 -0.48 2.24
N ARG A 51 -9.61 -0.08 3.50
CA ARG A 51 -10.90 -0.33 4.18
C ARG A 51 -12.08 0.30 3.45
N THR A 52 -11.87 1.44 2.78
CA THR A 52 -12.91 2.13 1.99
C THR A 52 -12.82 1.87 0.48
N VAL A 53 -12.01 0.89 0.06
CA VAL A 53 -11.81 0.53 -1.34
C VAL A 53 -12.68 -0.67 -1.71
N ASN A 54 -13.26 -0.65 -2.90
CA ASN A 54 -13.84 -1.82 -3.54
C ASN A 54 -12.83 -2.41 -4.54
N MET A 55 -12.23 -3.56 -4.20
CA MET A 55 -11.36 -4.31 -5.11
C MET A 55 -12.13 -5.32 -5.98
N GLY A 56 -13.43 -5.50 -5.74
CA GLY A 56 -14.24 -6.55 -6.37
C GLY A 56 -14.43 -6.39 -7.88
N GLU A 57 -14.10 -5.24 -8.45
CA GLU A 57 -14.08 -5.05 -9.92
C GLU A 57 -12.78 -5.58 -10.57
N LEU A 58 -11.73 -5.88 -9.80
CA LEU A 58 -10.50 -6.47 -10.33
C LEU A 58 -10.71 -7.95 -10.60
N THR A 59 -10.40 -8.35 -11.83
CA THR A 59 -10.34 -9.76 -12.22
C THR A 59 -9.06 -10.43 -11.71
N PHE A 60 -9.07 -11.77 -11.65
CA PHE A 60 -7.88 -12.55 -11.33
C PHE A 60 -6.68 -12.22 -12.25
N ALA A 61 -6.94 -12.02 -13.53
CA ALA A 61 -5.92 -11.67 -14.52
C ALA A 61 -5.30 -10.30 -14.23
N GLU A 62 -6.11 -9.34 -13.78
CA GLU A 62 -5.62 -8.01 -13.39
C GLU A 62 -4.80 -8.06 -12.10
N ILE A 63 -5.19 -8.85 -11.10
CA ILE A 63 -4.37 -9.04 -9.88
C ILE A 63 -3.01 -9.67 -10.21
N ARG A 64 -3.00 -10.65 -11.12
CA ARG A 64 -1.74 -11.21 -11.64
C ARG A 64 -0.93 -10.14 -12.37
N ARG A 65 -1.58 -9.30 -13.17
CA ARG A 65 -0.91 -8.19 -13.87
C ARG A 65 -0.30 -7.19 -12.89
N VAL A 66 -0.99 -6.86 -11.80
CA VAL A 66 -0.45 -6.02 -10.71
C VAL A 66 0.85 -6.62 -10.16
N ALA A 67 0.85 -7.92 -9.84
CA ALA A 67 2.05 -8.61 -9.36
C ALA A 67 3.21 -8.55 -10.37
N THR A 68 2.94 -8.87 -11.64
CA THR A 68 3.96 -8.81 -12.70
C THR A 68 4.53 -7.40 -12.90
N VAL A 69 3.69 -6.35 -12.82
CA VAL A 69 4.19 -4.96 -12.92
C VAL A 69 5.05 -4.62 -11.71
N LYS A 70 4.64 -5.01 -10.49
CA LYS A 70 5.43 -4.77 -9.28
C LYS A 70 6.77 -5.51 -9.31
N GLU A 71 6.78 -6.76 -9.79
CA GLU A 71 7.98 -7.56 -9.99
C GLU A 71 8.96 -6.90 -10.99
N GLY A 72 8.45 -6.35 -12.10
CA GLY A 72 9.27 -5.57 -13.04
C GLY A 72 9.92 -4.32 -12.42
N LEU A 73 9.42 -3.86 -11.26
CA LEU A 73 9.95 -2.73 -10.49
C LEU A 73 10.65 -3.20 -9.20
N MET A 74 10.98 -4.49 -9.05
CA MET A 74 11.52 -5.05 -7.81
C MET A 74 12.77 -4.35 -7.30
N LYS A 75 13.63 -3.84 -8.21
CA LYS A 75 14.83 -3.10 -7.84
C LYS A 75 14.51 -1.77 -7.15
N ALA A 76 13.43 -1.10 -7.56
CA ALA A 76 12.98 0.14 -6.91
C ALA A 76 12.38 -0.15 -5.53
N PHE A 77 11.80 -1.33 -5.34
CA PHE A 77 11.10 -1.73 -4.11
C PHE A 77 11.84 -2.81 -3.33
N GLU A 78 13.16 -2.87 -3.45
CA GLU A 78 13.98 -3.91 -2.82
C GLU A 78 13.80 -3.90 -1.30
N GLY A 79 13.46 -5.05 -0.72
CA GLY A 79 13.23 -5.21 0.71
C GLY A 79 11.98 -4.51 1.25
N GLU A 80 11.04 -4.11 0.38
CA GLU A 80 9.76 -3.54 0.80
C GLU A 80 8.94 -4.56 1.61
N ARG A 81 8.35 -4.11 2.72
CA ARG A 81 7.35 -4.86 3.48
C ARG A 81 6.02 -4.13 3.41
N THR A 82 5.02 -4.73 2.78
CA THR A 82 3.70 -4.13 2.55
C THR A 82 2.63 -4.78 3.42
N ALA A 83 2.00 -3.99 4.28
CA ALA A 83 0.81 -4.37 5.03
C ALA A 83 -0.45 -3.74 4.40
N PHE A 84 -1.40 -4.57 3.99
CA PHE A 84 -2.73 -4.13 3.57
C PHE A 84 -3.71 -4.18 4.73
N ILE A 85 -4.53 -3.14 4.91
CA ILE A 85 -5.68 -3.14 5.82
C ILE A 85 -6.95 -3.13 4.97
N VAL A 86 -7.82 -4.11 5.18
CA VAL A 86 -9.06 -4.28 4.40
C VAL A 86 -10.24 -4.70 5.30
N ASP A 87 -11.44 -4.22 4.96
CA ASP A 87 -12.65 -4.42 5.79
C ASP A 87 -13.63 -5.47 5.23
N SER A 88 -13.42 -5.98 4.01
CA SER A 88 -14.30 -6.98 3.39
C SER A 88 -13.61 -8.32 3.16
N ASP A 89 -14.35 -9.42 3.24
CA ASP A 89 -13.82 -10.76 2.97
C ASP A 89 -13.32 -10.92 1.53
N LEU A 90 -14.02 -10.28 0.60
CA LEU A 90 -13.60 -10.24 -0.80
C LEU A 90 -12.23 -9.58 -0.95
N ASN A 91 -12.05 -8.37 -0.43
CA ASN A 91 -10.76 -7.68 -0.51
C ASN A 91 -9.66 -8.47 0.22
N PHE A 92 -9.98 -9.12 1.34
CA PHE A 92 -9.04 -9.97 2.04
C PHE A 92 -8.58 -11.15 1.18
N GLY A 93 -9.51 -11.85 0.53
CA GLY A 93 -9.19 -12.93 -0.42
C GLY A 93 -8.32 -12.47 -1.59
N LEU A 94 -8.66 -11.33 -2.20
CA LEU A 94 -7.89 -10.76 -3.32
C LEU A 94 -6.49 -10.28 -2.87
N GLY A 95 -6.38 -9.70 -1.67
CA GLY A 95 -5.10 -9.34 -1.06
C GLY A 95 -4.23 -10.56 -0.80
N ARG A 96 -4.79 -11.64 -0.25
CA ARG A 96 -4.09 -12.92 -0.03
C ARG A 96 -3.62 -13.55 -1.35
N GLN A 97 -4.42 -13.42 -2.41
CA GLN A 97 -4.02 -13.85 -3.75
C GLN A 97 -2.81 -13.05 -4.25
N HIS A 98 -2.82 -11.72 -4.10
CA HIS A 98 -1.66 -10.89 -4.45
C HIS A 98 -0.43 -11.26 -3.62
N GLN A 99 -0.57 -11.43 -2.30
CA GLN A 99 0.50 -11.92 -1.42
C GLN A 99 1.10 -13.23 -1.92
N SER A 100 0.28 -14.22 -2.30
CA SER A 100 0.76 -15.49 -2.84
C SER A 100 1.50 -15.34 -4.17
N LEU A 101 1.16 -14.34 -4.99
CA LEU A 101 1.87 -14.06 -6.24
C LEU A 101 3.22 -13.36 -6.00
N MET A 102 3.41 -12.74 -4.84
CA MET A 102 4.66 -12.05 -4.46
C MET A 102 5.60 -12.93 -3.63
N SER A 103 5.21 -14.15 -3.24
CA SER A 103 5.95 -14.98 -2.26
C SER A 103 7.37 -15.37 -2.67
N GLU A 104 7.65 -15.43 -3.98
CA GLU A 104 8.97 -15.76 -4.54
C GLU A 104 9.84 -14.51 -4.76
N THR A 105 9.38 -13.33 -4.35
CA THR A 105 10.10 -12.06 -4.50
C THR A 105 10.71 -11.61 -3.17
N ASN A 106 11.62 -10.63 -3.21
CA ASN A 106 12.15 -9.96 -2.01
C ASN A 106 11.20 -8.90 -1.43
N ILE A 107 9.91 -8.92 -1.81
CA ILE A 107 8.88 -8.03 -1.29
C ILE A 107 7.95 -8.87 -0.42
N ASP A 108 7.92 -8.55 0.87
CA ASP A 108 7.05 -9.23 1.82
C ASP A 108 5.69 -8.53 1.84
N VAL A 109 4.61 -9.29 1.66
CA VAL A 109 3.25 -8.75 1.63
C VAL A 109 2.43 -9.48 2.67
N ASN A 110 1.62 -8.76 3.43
CA ASN A 110 0.64 -9.37 4.30
C ASN A 110 -0.65 -8.54 4.38
N VAL A 111 -1.75 -9.19 4.80
CA VAL A 111 -3.09 -8.61 4.79
C VAL A 111 -3.71 -8.72 6.17
N PHE A 112 -4.25 -7.61 6.65
CA PHE A 112 -4.77 -7.41 8.00
C PHE A 112 -6.18 -6.83 7.97
N ARG A 113 -6.88 -6.99 9.08
CA ARG A 113 -8.24 -6.45 9.29
C ARG A 113 -8.25 -5.13 10.05
N ASN A 114 -7.23 -4.89 10.85
CA ASN A 114 -7.11 -3.70 11.68
C ASN A 114 -5.72 -3.09 11.54
N PHE A 115 -5.63 -1.84 11.96
CA PHE A 115 -4.43 -1.03 11.84
C PHE A 115 -3.34 -1.53 12.79
N GLU A 116 -3.70 -1.88 14.01
CA GLU A 116 -2.81 -2.24 15.10
C GLU A 116 -1.97 -3.49 14.77
N ASP A 117 -2.59 -4.52 14.19
CA ASP A 117 -1.91 -5.73 13.76
C ASP A 117 -0.99 -5.47 12.57
N ALA A 118 -1.41 -4.60 11.65
CA ALA A 118 -0.61 -4.22 10.50
C ALA A 118 0.66 -3.48 10.92
N VAL A 119 0.55 -2.47 11.79
CA VAL A 119 1.72 -1.71 12.27
C VAL A 119 2.62 -2.55 13.17
N ARG A 120 2.05 -3.42 14.02
CA ARG A 120 2.84 -4.38 14.82
C ARG A 120 3.64 -5.32 13.92
N TRP A 121 3.03 -5.84 12.87
CA TRP A 121 3.77 -6.67 11.92
C TRP A 121 4.89 -5.89 11.22
N LEU A 122 4.67 -4.62 10.91
CA LEU A 122 5.70 -3.73 10.36
C LEU A 122 6.79 -3.31 11.37
N GLY A 123 6.61 -3.58 12.68
CA GLY A 123 7.52 -3.13 13.75
C GLY A 123 7.38 -1.65 14.08
N LEU A 124 6.16 -1.12 13.96
CA LEU A 124 5.80 0.28 14.19
C LEU A 124 4.75 0.38 15.33
N GLU A 125 4.94 -0.35 16.43
CA GLU A 125 3.94 -0.45 17.51
C GLU A 125 3.62 0.91 18.18
N ASP A 126 4.56 1.85 18.14
CA ASP A 126 4.38 3.19 18.70
C ASP A 126 3.62 4.15 17.77
N LEU A 127 3.40 3.74 16.51
CA LEU A 127 2.70 4.55 15.51
C LEU A 127 1.19 4.37 15.66
N THR A 128 0.46 5.48 15.80
CA THR A 128 -1.00 5.48 15.91
C THR A 128 -1.65 5.88 14.59
N GLU A 129 -2.84 5.35 14.32
CA GLU A 129 -3.63 5.76 13.16
C GLU A 129 -3.94 7.26 13.19
N GLN A 130 -4.24 7.79 14.38
CA GLN A 130 -4.56 9.21 14.56
C GLN A 130 -3.38 10.13 14.20
N ALA A 131 -2.13 9.73 14.49
CA ALA A 131 -0.96 10.50 14.09
C ALA A 131 -0.85 10.60 12.56
N LEU A 132 -0.96 9.46 11.86
CA LEU A 132 -0.91 9.44 10.38
C LEU A 132 -2.04 10.24 9.75
N VAL A 133 -3.27 10.07 10.26
CA VAL A 133 -4.46 10.77 9.71
C VAL A 133 -4.40 12.27 9.97
N SER A 134 -3.90 12.70 11.12
CA SER A 134 -3.79 14.13 11.47
C SER A 134 -2.77 14.84 10.59
N ASP A 135 -1.61 14.22 10.36
CA ASP A 135 -0.58 14.75 9.47
C ASP A 135 -1.09 14.85 8.03
N TRP A 136 -1.80 13.82 7.56
CA TRP A 136 -2.39 13.81 6.22
C TRP A 136 -3.44 14.90 6.02
N ALA A 137 -4.31 15.14 7.02
CA ALA A 137 -5.35 16.16 6.94
C ALA A 137 -4.79 17.59 6.94
N GLN A 138 -3.60 17.81 7.51
CA GLN A 138 -2.94 19.11 7.49
C GLN A 138 -2.44 19.48 6.09
N ASP A 139 -1.96 18.51 5.30
CA ASP A 139 -1.50 18.73 3.92
C ASP A 139 -2.65 19.02 2.93
N ASP A 140 -3.89 18.61 3.25
CA ASP A 140 -5.10 18.89 2.44
C ASP A 140 -5.75 20.26 2.76
N THR A 141 -5.18 21.04 3.69
CA THR A 141 -5.67 22.39 3.99
C THR A 141 -5.03 23.38 3.02
N PRO A 142 -5.78 24.05 2.11
CA PRO A 142 -5.17 25.06 1.26
C PRO A 142 -4.60 26.17 2.14
N SER A 143 -3.31 26.48 1.95
CA SER A 143 -2.68 27.66 2.56
C SER A 143 -3.53 28.88 2.23
N LEU A 144 -4.12 29.49 3.27
CA LEU A 144 -4.93 30.72 3.18
C LEU A 144 -4.09 31.90 2.67
#